data_AF-A0A957ZU75-F1
#
_entry.id   AF-A0A957ZU75-F1
#
_cell.length_a   1.000
_cell.length_b   1.000
_cell.length_c   1.000
_cell.angle_alpha   90.00
_cell.angle_beta   90.00
_cell.angle_gamma   90.00
#
_symmetry.space_group_name_H-M   'P 1'
#
loop_
_entity.id
_entity.type
_entity.pdbx_description
1 polymer ?
#
loop_
_entity_poly.entity_id
_entity_poly.type
_entity_poly.pdbx_seq_one_letter_code
_entity_poly.pdbx_strand_id
1 'polypeptide(L)'
;MILENIPLSGYALCYGPLAIIIIGFIIFAAMTDADARRPYLRQTDPRPEAERGSDPVVEVSAPLSAETPAGARVTLLPPESSGASGTAA
;
A
#
# COMPACT_ATOMS: atom_id res chain seq x y z
N MET A 1 37.19 23.64 -29.57
CA MET A 1 37.76 23.54 -28.21
C MET A 1 37.18 24.66 -27.33
N ILE A 2 35.87 24.61 -27.01
CA ILE A 2 35.19 25.59 -26.11
C ILE A 2 34.65 24.87 -24.85
N LEU A 3 34.83 23.54 -24.77
CA LEU A 3 34.33 22.70 -23.69
C LEU A 3 35.27 22.60 -22.47
N GLU A 4 36.51 23.08 -22.54
CA GLU A 4 37.51 22.85 -21.48
C GLU A 4 37.37 23.77 -20.26
N ASN A 5 36.57 24.84 -20.36
CA ASN A 5 36.38 25.80 -19.27
C ASN A 5 34.91 26.23 -19.14
N ILE A 6 33.94 25.32 -19.32
CA ILE A 6 32.61 25.61 -18.77
C ILE A 6 32.83 25.64 -17.26
N PRO A 7 32.62 26.79 -16.60
CA PRO A 7 33.01 26.93 -15.22
C PRO A 7 32.19 25.93 -14.43
N LEU A 8 32.86 24.98 -13.77
CA LEU A 8 32.25 23.93 -12.95
C LEU A 8 31.20 24.51 -11.99
N SER A 9 31.40 25.79 -11.60
CA SER A 9 30.46 26.59 -10.83
C SER A 9 29.09 26.75 -11.48
N GLY A 10 28.98 26.93 -12.80
CA GLY A 10 27.70 27.07 -13.50
C GLY A 10 26.85 25.80 -13.45
N TYR A 11 27.48 24.64 -13.67
CA TYR A 11 26.81 23.35 -13.52
C TYR A 11 26.40 23.09 -12.06
N ALA A 12 27.29 23.38 -11.11
CA ALA A 12 26.97 23.23 -9.69
C ALA A 12 25.82 24.16 -9.24
N LEU A 13 25.74 25.39 -9.76
CA LEU A 13 24.66 26.33 -9.44
C LEU A 13 23.32 25.92 -10.05
N CYS A 14 23.35 25.35 -11.27
CA CYS A 14 22.14 24.92 -11.96
C CYS A 14 21.60 23.58 -11.42
N TYR A 15 22.47 22.60 -11.26
CA TYR A 15 22.08 21.23 -10.87
C TYR A 15 22.19 20.95 -9.38
N GLY A 16 22.95 21.76 -8.62
CA GLY A 16 23.10 21.60 -7.18
C GLY A 16 21.77 21.65 -6.42
N PRO A 17 20.94 22.69 -6.60
CA PRO A 17 19.62 22.76 -5.94
C PRO A 17 18.72 21.58 -6.31
N LEU A 18 18.73 21.17 -7.59
CA LEU A 18 17.98 20.02 -8.07
C LEU A 18 18.42 18.72 -7.39
N ALA A 19 19.74 18.48 -7.32
CA ALA A 19 20.30 17.32 -6.64
C ALA A 19 19.96 17.30 -5.15
N ILE A 20 20.03 18.45 -4.47
CA ILE A 20 19.66 18.57 -3.05
C ILE A 20 18.19 18.18 -2.83
N ILE A 21 17.26 18.68 -3.66
CA ILE A 21 15.84 18.34 -3.55
C ILE A 21 15.61 16.85 -3.77
N ILE A 22 16.23 16.26 -4.81
CA ILE A 22 16.08 14.84 -5.13
C ILE A 22 16.61 13.98 -3.98
N ILE A 23 17.80 14.28 -3.47
CA ILE A 23 18.41 13.53 -2.36
C ILE A 23 17.56 13.69 -1.09
N GLY A 24 17.10 14.91 -0.78
CA GLY A 24 16.23 15.18 0.36
C GLY A 24 14.93 14.39 0.28
N PHE A 25 14.31 14.33 -0.90
CA PHE A 25 13.10 13.54 -1.12
C PHE A 25 13.34 12.04 -0.93
N ILE A 26 14.43 11.50 -1.46
CA ILE A 26 14.79 10.07 -1.30
C ILE A 26 15.00 9.73 0.19
N ILE A 27 15.73 10.55 0.93
CA ILE A 27 15.98 10.33 2.36
C ILE A 27 14.66 10.39 3.14
N PHE A 28 13.84 11.41 2.88
CA PHE A 28 12.54 11.56 3.52
C PHE A 28 11.64 10.36 3.24
N ALA A 29 11.53 9.95 1.97
CA ALA A 29 10.74 8.79 1.57
C ALA A 29 11.26 7.50 2.21
N ALA A 30 12.57 7.29 2.31
CA ALA A 30 13.15 6.11 2.95
C ALA A 30 12.82 6.05 4.45
N MET A 31 12.86 7.19 5.15
CA MET A 31 12.46 7.27 6.55
C MET A 31 10.96 7.00 6.74
N THR A 32 10.11 7.57 5.89
CA THR A 32 8.66 7.38 5.98
C THR A 32 8.24 5.94 5.59
N ASP A 33 8.85 5.35 4.57
CA ASP A 33 8.55 3.96 4.16
C ASP A 33 9.01 2.96 5.22
N ALA A 34 10.10 3.25 5.96
CA ALA A 34 10.50 2.44 7.11
C ALA A 34 9.43 2.40 8.21
N ASP A 35 8.75 3.54 8.45
CA ASP A 35 7.63 3.58 9.39
C ASP A 35 6.36 2.90 8.85
N ALA A 36 6.10 2.98 7.54
CA ALA A 36 4.96 2.30 6.90
C ALA A 36 5.11 0.77 6.86
N ARG A 37 6.35 0.27 6.85
CA ARG A 37 6.65 -1.18 6.88
C ARG A 37 6.52 -1.79 8.28
N ARG A 38 6.25 -0.98 9.31
CA ARG A 38 6.18 -1.51 10.67
C ARG A 38 5.01 -2.49 10.80
N PRO A 39 5.26 -3.72 11.29
CA PRO A 39 4.25 -4.76 11.35
C PRO A 39 3.09 -4.38 12.26
N TYR A 40 3.28 -3.49 13.24
CA TYR A 40 2.20 -3.04 14.13
C TYR A 40 1.05 -2.34 13.39
N LEU A 41 1.26 -1.75 12.19
CA LEU A 41 0.17 -1.17 11.39
C LEU A 41 -0.62 -2.24 10.62
N ARG A 42 -0.05 -3.44 10.44
CA ARG A 42 -0.72 -4.60 9.84
C ARG A 42 -1.33 -5.53 10.88
N GLN A 43 -1.04 -5.27 12.16
CA GLN A 43 -1.44 -6.08 13.29
C GLN A 43 -2.68 -5.45 13.92
N THR A 44 -3.84 -5.64 13.27
CA THR A 44 -5.15 -5.22 13.80
C THR A 44 -5.53 -5.96 15.07
N ASP A 45 -4.95 -7.14 15.31
CA ASP A 45 -5.13 -7.91 16.53
C ASP A 45 -3.97 -7.66 17.53
N PRO A 46 -4.23 -7.10 18.72
CA PRO A 46 -3.22 -6.80 19.73
C PRO A 46 -2.63 -8.05 20.44
N ARG A 47 -3.15 -9.25 20.17
CA ARG A 47 -2.65 -10.49 20.81
C ARG A 47 -1.24 -10.88 20.34
N PRO A 48 -0.40 -11.47 21.22
CA PRO A 48 0.90 -12.02 20.83
C PRO A 48 0.74 -13.13 19.78
N GLU A 49 1.69 -13.23 18.83
CA GLU A 49 1.60 -14.21 17.72
C GLU A 49 1.46 -15.67 18.19
N ALA A 50 2.03 -16.02 19.35
CA ALA A 50 1.93 -17.35 19.94
C ALA A 50 0.51 -17.69 20.47
N GLU A 51 -0.32 -16.68 20.72
CA GLU A 51 -1.71 -16.82 21.19
C GLU A 51 -2.72 -16.57 20.06
N ARG A 52 -2.23 -16.18 18.89
CA ARG A 52 -3.05 -16.00 17.69
C ARG A 52 -3.39 -17.38 17.15
N GLY A 53 -4.51 -17.93 17.63
CA GLY A 53 -5.12 -19.12 17.03
C GLY A 53 -5.27 -18.90 15.52
N SER A 54 -5.23 -19.98 14.74
CA SER A 54 -5.54 -19.91 13.30
C SER A 54 -6.86 -19.14 13.16
N ASP A 55 -6.80 -17.92 12.58
CA ASP A 55 -7.97 -17.06 12.49
C ASP A 55 -9.12 -17.90 11.93
N PRO A 56 -10.26 -18.01 12.65
CA PRO A 56 -11.39 -18.72 12.11
C PRO A 56 -11.73 -18.03 10.80
N VAL A 57 -11.71 -18.78 9.70
CA VAL A 57 -12.28 -18.33 8.44
C VAL A 57 -13.67 -17.82 8.79
N VAL A 58 -13.89 -16.51 8.62
CA VAL A 58 -15.17 -15.88 8.96
C VAL A 58 -16.19 -16.40 7.98
N GLU A 59 -16.87 -17.48 8.36
CA GLU A 59 -17.95 -18.07 7.59
C GLU A 59 -19.15 -17.12 7.66
N VAL A 60 -19.50 -16.55 6.50
CA VAL A 60 -20.63 -15.66 6.34
C VAL A 60 -21.91 -16.50 6.41
N SER A 61 -22.53 -16.54 7.60
CA SER A 61 -23.75 -17.34 7.85
C SER A 61 -25.03 -16.71 7.28
N ALA A 62 -25.00 -15.42 6.94
CA ALA A 62 -26.11 -14.67 6.37
C ALA A 62 -25.61 -13.66 5.33
N PRO A 63 -26.39 -13.34 4.29
CA PRO A 63 -25.97 -12.38 3.26
C PRO A 63 -25.65 -11.02 3.88
N LEU A 64 -24.41 -10.55 3.68
CA LEU A 64 -23.94 -9.28 4.21
C LEU A 64 -23.91 -8.25 3.08
N SER A 65 -24.72 -7.20 3.18
CA SER A 65 -24.67 -6.07 2.26
C SER A 65 -23.96 -4.88 2.89
N ALA A 66 -22.95 -4.35 2.21
CA ALA A 66 -22.21 -3.16 2.62
C ALA A 66 -22.12 -2.16 1.46
N GLU A 67 -21.97 -0.87 1.80
CA GLU A 67 -21.72 0.19 0.83
C GLU A 67 -20.27 0.63 0.94
N THR A 68 -19.57 0.63 -0.19
CA THR A 68 -18.18 1.07 -0.24
C THR A 68 -18.12 2.60 -0.16
N PRO A 69 -16.98 3.20 0.25
CA PRO A 69 -16.79 4.65 0.21
C PRO A 69 -16.99 5.29 -1.17
N ALA A 70 -16.92 4.50 -2.25
CA ALA A 70 -17.22 4.92 -3.62
C ALA A 70 -18.73 4.85 -3.98
N GLY A 71 -19.60 4.51 -3.02
CA GLY A 71 -21.05 4.37 -3.20
C GLY A 71 -21.49 3.06 -3.87
N ALA A 72 -20.57 2.15 -4.18
CA ALA A 72 -20.93 0.85 -4.74
C ALA A 72 -21.41 -0.10 -3.64
N ARG A 73 -22.55 -0.77 -3.86
CA ARG A 73 -23.04 -1.83 -2.97
C ARG A 73 -22.38 -3.16 -3.28
N VAL A 74 -21.87 -3.82 -2.24
CA VAL A 74 -21.28 -5.15 -2.32
C VAL A 74 -22.08 -6.06 -1.39
N THR A 75 -22.53 -7.19 -1.93
CA THR A 75 -23.23 -8.22 -1.17
C THR A 75 -22.37 -9.47 -1.12
N LEU A 76 -21.98 -9.90 0.08
CA LEU A 76 -21.32 -11.17 0.31
C LEU A 76 -22.40 -12.24 0.50
N LEU A 77 -22.34 -13.26 -0.35
CA LEU A 77 -23.23 -14.40 -0.36
C LEU A 77 -22.57 -15.58 0.38
N PRO A 78 -23.31 -16.36 1.18
CA PRO A 78 -22.78 -17.57 1.82
C PRO A 78 -22.26 -18.57 0.77
N PRO A 79 -21.22 -19.37 1.07
CA PRO A 79 -20.61 -20.31 0.12
C PRO A 79 -21.62 -21.32 -0.45
N GLU A 80 -22.61 -21.73 0.34
CA GLU A 80 -23.73 -22.61 -0.06
C GLU A 80 -24.57 -22.03 -1.21
N SER A 81 -24.61 -20.70 -1.37
CA SER A 81 -25.40 -20.02 -2.41
C SER A 81 -24.62 -19.74 -3.70
N SER A 82 -23.31 -19.99 -3.72
CA SER A 82 -22.46 -19.80 -4.90
C SER A 82 -22.52 -21.00 -5.88
N GLY A 83 -23.15 -22.11 -5.48
CA GLY A 83 -23.30 -23.34 -6.29
C GLY A 83 -24.38 -23.29 -7.38
N ALA A 84 -25.10 -22.19 -7.57
CA ALA A 84 -26.23 -22.11 -8.52
C ALA A 84 -25.95 -21.29 -9.79
N SER A 85 -24.72 -20.84 -10.05
CA SER A 85 -24.35 -20.10 -11.27
C SER A 85 -23.38 -20.91 -12.16
N GLY A 86 -23.76 -22.14 -12.48
CA GLY A 86 -22.96 -23.03 -13.31
C GLY A 86 -23.81 -24.08 -14.03
N THR A 87 -24.87 -23.69 -14.74
CA THR A 87 -25.46 -24.57 -15.76
C THR A 87 -26.20 -23.80 -16.86
N ALA A 88 -25.73 -24.01 -18.09
CA ALA A 88 -26.44 -23.99 -19.38
C ALA A 88 -26.93 -22.65 -19.97
N ALA A 89 -26.17 -22.14 -20.94
CA ALA A 89 -26.53 -22.20 -22.37
C ALA A 89 -25.31 -21.87 -23.25
#